data_AF-M3ITY0-F1
#
_entry.id   AF-M3ITY0-F1
#
_cell.length_a   1.000
_cell.length_b   1.000
_cell.length_c   1.000
_cell.angle_alpha   90.00
_cell.angle_beta   90.00
_cell.angle_gamma   90.00
#
_symmetry.space_group_name_H-M   'P 1'
#
loop_
_entity.id
_entity.type
_entity.pdbx_description
1 polymer ?
#
loop_
_entity_poly.entity_id
_entity_poly.type
_entity_poly.pdbx_seq_one_letter_code
_entity_poly.pdbx_strand_id
1 'polypeptide(L)' 'MKLLKRYANRRLYDPETSKTITLEDVAEMIIKGEEIRVIDNMSGSDITPKILGQTFLKVSLGQRNEEFQISCFLL' A
#
# COMPACT_ATOMS: atom_id res chain seq x y z
N MET A 1 -9.98 -9.80 -2.64
CA MET A 1 -8.62 -9.71 -2.07
C MET A 1 -7.55 -9.74 -3.15
N LYS A 2 -6.86 -8.62 -3.36
CA LYS A 2 -5.73 -8.42 -4.29
C LYS A 2 -4.43 -8.90 -3.65
N LEU A 3 -3.67 -9.77 -4.32
CA LEU A 3 -2.39 -10.27 -3.82
C LEU A 3 -1.22 -9.53 -4.48
N LEU A 4 -0.42 -8.83 -3.70
CA LEU A 4 0.82 -8.20 -4.15
C LEU A 4 2.04 -8.93 -3.59
N LYS A 5 3.14 -8.90 -4.34
CA LYS A 5 4.42 -9.50 -3.95
C LYS A 5 5.50 -8.44 -3.81
N ARG A 6 6.26 -8.49 -2.73
CA ARG A 6 7.47 -7.67 -2.57
C ARG A 6 8.71 -8.48 -2.94
N TYR A 7 9.52 -7.94 -3.85
CA TYR A 7 10.78 -8.55 -4.26
C TYR A 7 11.98 -7.89 -3.58
N ALA A 8 13.15 -8.53 -3.65
CA ALA A 8 14.38 -8.09 -2.97
C ALA A 8 14.77 -6.63 -3.26
N ASN A 9 14.47 -6.14 -4.46
CA ASN A 9 14.66 -4.75 -4.88
C ASN A 9 13.64 -3.76 -4.27
N ARG A 10 12.89 -4.18 -3.25
CA ARG A 10 11.81 -3.44 -2.55
C ARG A 10 10.61 -3.06 -3.42
N ARG A 11 10.56 -3.48 -4.68
CA ARG A 11 9.42 -3.21 -5.56
C ARG A 11 8.24 -4.11 -5.18
N LEU A 12 7.05 -3.54 -5.23
CA LEU A 12 5.80 -4.30 -5.19
C LEU A 12 5.41 -4.69 -6.61
N TYR A 13 4.85 -5.88 -6.75
CA TYR A 13 4.43 -6.43 -8.03
C TYR A 13 3.05 -7.05 -7.89
N ASP A 14 2.22 -6.80 -8.88
CA ASP A 14 0.94 -7.48 -9.05
C ASP A 14 1.15 -8.67 -10.00
N PRO A 15 1.07 -9.93 -9.49
CA PRO A 15 1.23 -11.12 -10.31
C PRO A 15 0.09 -11.31 -11.32
N GLU A 16 -1.09 -10.70 -11.11
CA GLU A 16 -2.22 -10.83 -12.04
C GLU A 16 -2.05 -9.93 -13.26
N THR A 17 -1.66 -8.68 -13.05
CA THR A 17 -1.48 -7.71 -14.14
C THR A 17 -0.05 -7.66 -14.67
N SER A 18 0.87 -8.36 -14.02
CA SER A 18 2.29 -8.35 -14.32
C SER A 18 2.93 -6.95 -14.27
N LYS A 19 2.43 -6.09 -13.38
CA LYS A 19 2.84 -4.69 -13.25
C LYS A 19 3.57 -4.42 -11.94
N THR A 20 4.51 -3.47 -12.01
CA THR A 20 5.07 -2.85 -10.79
C THR A 20 3.99 -1.98 -10.17
N ILE A 21 3.87 -2.04 -8.85
CA ILE A 21 2.94 -1.27 -8.05
C ILE A 21 3.73 -0.30 -7.16
N THR A 22 3.29 0.95 -7.10
CA THR A 22 3.81 2.01 -6.22
C THR A 22 3.02 2.09 -4.92
N LEU A 23 3.49 2.85 -3.92
CA LEU A 23 2.71 3.03 -2.68
C LEU A 23 1.47 3.89 -2.93
N GLU A 24 1.54 4.79 -3.91
CA GLU A 24 0.44 5.61 -4.39
C GLU A 24 -0.67 4.75 -5.02
N ASP A 25 -0.31 3.76 -5.84
CA ASP A 25 -1.28 2.79 -6.40
C ASP A 25 -1.97 1.99 -5.27
N VAL A 26 -1.22 1.59 -4.24
CA VAL A 26 -1.78 0.92 -3.05
C VAL A 26 -2.76 1.85 -2.33
N ALA A 27 -2.44 3.15 -2.20
CA ALA A 27 -3.36 4.12 -1.59
C ALA A 27 -4.66 4.23 -2.38
N GLU A 28 -4.60 4.30 -3.71
CA GLU A 28 -5.79 4.31 -4.56
C GLU A 28 -6.65 3.06 -4.38
N MET A 29 -6.03 1.87 -4.32
CA MET A 29 -6.73 0.62 -4.08
C MET A 29 -7.47 0.64 -2.73
N ILE A 30 -6.82 1.14 -1.67
CA ILE A 30 -7.45 1.28 -0.34
C ILE A 30 -8.63 2.25 -0.41
N ILE A 31 -8.49 3.40 -1.07
CA ILE A 31 -9.56 4.40 -1.22
C ILE A 31 -10.75 3.84 -2.00
N LYS A 32 -10.49 2.97 -2.99
CA LYS A 32 -11.51 2.24 -3.75
C LYS A 32 -12.19 1.12 -2.94
N GLY A 33 -11.74 0.87 -1.70
CA GLY A 33 -12.24 -0.20 -0.84
C GLY A 33 -11.77 -1.60 -1.24
N GLU A 34 -10.68 -1.69 -2.01
CA GLU A 34 -10.11 -2.98 -2.39
C GLU A 34 -9.36 -3.60 -1.21
N GLU A 35 -9.64 -4.87 -0.90
CA GLU A 35 -8.87 -5.63 0.08
C GLU A 35 -7.50 -6.01 -0.50
N ILE A 36 -6.42 -5.65 0.18
CA ILE A 36 -5.04 -5.91 -0.27
C ILE A 36 -4.34 -6.85 0.70
N ARG A 37 -3.58 -7.79 0.15
CA ARG A 37 -2.63 -8.63 0.88
C ARG A 37 -1.26 -8.56 0.23
N VAL A 38 -0.21 -8.34 1.02
CA VAL A 38 1.16 -8.26 0.52
C VAL A 38 2.05 -9.32 1.17
N ILE A 39 2.69 -10.13 0.32
CA ILE A 39 3.61 -11.18 0.74
C ILE A 39 5.03 -10.83 0.29
N ASP A 40 6.01 -11.01 1.17
CA ASP A 40 7.41 -10.94 0.79
C ASP A 40 7.80 -12.20 0.00
N ASN A 41 8.29 -12.03 -1.22
CA ASN A 41 8.59 -13.15 -2.11
C ASN A 41 9.81 -13.96 -1.67
N MET A 42 10.68 -13.41 -0.82
CA MET A 42 11.84 -14.14 -0.31
C MET A 42 11.50 -14.96 0.93
N SER A 43 10.80 -14.37 1.90
CA SER A 43 10.50 -15.03 3.17
C SER A 43 9.11 -15.70 3.22
N GLY A 44 8.21 -15.37 2.29
CA GLY A 44 6.80 -15.77 2.33
C GLY A 44 6.00 -15.09 3.45
N SER A 45 6.60 -14.15 4.18
CA SER A 45 5.95 -13.49 5.31
C SER A 45 4.88 -12.51 4.84
N ASP A 46 3.78 -12.44 5.59
CA ASP A 46 2.77 -11.41 5.41
C ASP A 46 3.32 -10.06 5.90
N ILE A 47 3.48 -9.13 4.98
CA ILE A 47 3.99 -7.78 5.25
C ILE A 47 2.91 -6.73 5.00
N THR A 48 1.64 -7.13 4.89
CA THR A 48 0.51 -6.22 4.65
C THR A 48 0.51 -5.04 5.64
N PRO A 49 0.63 -5.23 6.97
CA PRO A 49 0.60 -4.11 7.92
C PRO A 49 1.73 -3.11 7.68
N LYS A 50 2.91 -3.60 7.31
CA LYS A 50 4.07 -2.77 7.01
C LYS A 50 3.84 -1.92 5.77
N ILE A 51 3.30 -2.51 4.70
CA ILE A 51 3.03 -1.77 3.45
C ILE A 51 1.93 -0.75 3.67
N LEU A 52 0.85 -1.11 4.36
CA LEU A 52 -0.23 -0.18 4.69
C LEU A 52 0.30 1.01 5.51
N GLY A 53 1.12 0.77 6.54
CA GLY A 53 1.74 1.84 7.32
C GLY A 53 2.68 2.73 6.50
N GLN A 54 3.45 2.15 5.58
CA GLN A 54 4.31 2.92 4.67
C GLN A 54 3.49 3.76 3.68
N THR A 55 2.43 3.18 3.12
CA THR A 55 1.47 3.89 2.25
C THR A 55 0.83 5.06 2.98
N PHE A 56 0.32 4.83 4.19
CA PHE A 56 -0.26 5.88 5.03
C PHE A 56 0.74 7.01 5.28
N LEU A 57 1.93 6.68 5.79
CA LEU A 57 2.97 7.68 6.08
C LEU A 57 3.37 8.47 4.81
N LYS A 58 3.50 7.79 3.67
CA LYS A 58 3.84 8.41 2.39
C LYS A 58 2.78 9.41 1.95
N VAL A 59 1.49 9.04 2.03
CA VAL A 59 0.37 9.91 1.69
C VAL A 59 0.29 11.10 2.65
N SER A 60 0.41 10.88 3.95
CA SER A 60 0.36 11.95 4.96
C SER A 60 1.51 12.95 4.82
N LEU A 61 2.73 12.49 4.54
CA LEU A 61 3.89 13.37 4.35
C LEU A 61 3.86 14.12 3.00
N GLY A 62 3.15 13.59 2.00
CA GLY A 62 2.94 14.24 0.70
C GLY A 62 1.91 15.37 0.74
N GLN A 63 1.06 15.41 1.76
CA GLN A 63 0.04 16.43 1.95
C GLN A 63 0.49 17.46 3.01
N ARG A 64 1.21 18.51 2.58
CA ARG A 64 1.27 19.78 3.32
C ARG A 64 0.04 20.64 3.00
N ASN A 65 -1.16 20.10 3.18
CA ASN A 65 -2.42 20.85 3.16
C ASN A 65 -3.20 20.49 4.42
N GLU A 66 -3.48 21.48 5.26
CA GLU A 66 -3.90 21.36 6.67
C GLU A 66 -5.34 20.83 6.88
N GLU A 67 -6.11 20.62 5.81
CA GLU A 67 -7.55 20.29 5.89
C GLU A 67 -7.87 18.78 5.97
N PHE A 68 -6.97 17.89 5.52
CA PHE A 68 -7.27 16.44 5.49
C PHE A 68 -7.10 15.74 6.84
N GLN A 69 -6.52 16.41 7.83
CA GLN A 69 -6.16 15.81 9.12
C GLN A 69 -7.38 15.43 9.99
N ILE A 70 -8.57 15.97 9.68
CA ILE A 70 -9.79 15.75 10.48
C ILE A 70 -10.63 14.56 9.96
N SER A 71 -10.49 14.16 8.70
CA SER A 71 -11.36 13.13 8.09
C SER A 71 -10.89 11.69 8.36
N CYS A 72 -9.57 11.45 8.41
CA CYS A 72 -9.02 10.08 8.56
C CYS A 72 -8.91 9.58 10.01
N PHE A 73 -9.28 10.37 11.03
CA PHE A 73 -9.20 9.96 12.45
C PHE A 73 -10.54 9.52 13.06
N LEU A 74 -11.63 9.52 12.26
CA LEU A 74 -13.01 9.24 12.73
C LEU A 74 -13.70 8.06 12.02
N LEU A 75 -12.94 7.19 11.34
CA LEU A 75 -13.35 5.84 10.93
C LEU A 75 -12.45 4.82 11.60
#